data_AF-A0ABC8JC59-F1
#
_entry.id   AF-A0ABC8JC59-F1
#
_cell.length_a   1.000
_cell.length_b   1.000
_cell.length_c   1.000
_cell.angle_alpha   90.00
_cell.angle_beta   90.00
_cell.angle_gamma   90.00
#
_symmetry.space_group_name_H-M   'P 1'
#
loop_
_entity.id
_entity.type
_entity.pdbx_description
1 polymer ?
#
loop_
_entity_poly.entity_id
_entity_poly.type
_entity_poly.pdbx_seq_one_letter_code
_entity_poly.pdbx_strand_id
1 'polypeptide(L)'
;DLQSVDLANKLAPQYNARLKESLSKRRTLFYANVYDLRHGDLIVNYNEFGFRTACEACCGTEGRLARILTCGPTSSLCKDRSKHVFWNPYHPSEAAKLISYIIADKLLYGMSLRTAVYDMVDTISLDDIFEL
;
A
#
# COMPACT_ATOMS: atom_id res chain seq x y z
N ASP A 1 13.64 4.00 -14.29
CA ASP A 1 14.74 3.10 -14.67
C ASP A 1 14.50 1.77 -13.97
N LEU A 2 14.50 0.65 -14.68
CA LEU A 2 14.23 -0.67 -14.09
C LEU A 2 15.32 -1.05 -13.07
N GLN A 3 16.54 -0.58 -13.27
CA GLN A 3 17.67 -0.87 -12.37
C GLN A 3 17.46 -0.32 -10.95
N SER A 4 16.77 0.81 -10.78
CA SER A 4 16.49 1.36 -9.45
C SER A 4 15.43 0.58 -8.69
N VAL A 5 14.46 -0.02 -9.41
CA VAL A 5 13.41 -0.87 -8.82
C VAL A 5 13.98 -2.22 -8.40
N ASP A 6 14.82 -2.84 -9.23
CA ASP A 6 15.46 -4.12 -8.90
C ASP A 6 16.39 -3.99 -7.69
N LEU A 7 17.14 -2.89 -7.61
CA LEU A 7 17.98 -2.61 -6.45
C LEU A 7 17.12 -2.41 -5.19
N ALA A 8 16.03 -1.64 -5.26
CA ALA A 8 15.15 -1.42 -4.12
C ALA A 8 14.50 -2.74 -3.65
N ASN A 9 14.03 -3.57 -4.57
CA ASN A 9 13.44 -4.89 -4.27
C ASN A 9 14.47 -5.86 -3.68
N LYS A 10 15.75 -5.73 -4.03
CA LYS A 10 16.83 -6.51 -3.44
C LYS A 10 17.20 -6.02 -2.03
N LEU A 11 17.18 -4.71 -1.80
CA LEU A 11 17.61 -4.10 -0.54
C LEU A 11 16.54 -4.12 0.55
N ALA A 12 15.26 -3.95 0.20
CA ALA A 12 14.18 -3.88 1.18
C ALA A 12 14.08 -5.13 2.08
N PRO A 13 14.13 -6.37 1.55
CA PRO A 13 14.15 -7.58 2.38
C PRO A 13 15.38 -7.67 3.29
N GLN A 14 16.55 -7.25 2.81
CA GLN A 14 17.80 -7.27 3.59
C GLN A 14 17.76 -6.27 4.75
N TYR A 15 17.24 -5.06 4.49
CA TYR A 15 17.01 -4.06 5.52
C TYR A 15 16.03 -4.59 6.58
N ASN A 16 14.91 -5.16 6.15
CA ASN A 16 13.90 -5.73 7.04
C ASN A 16 14.45 -6.87 7.90
N ALA A 17 15.30 -7.73 7.34
CA ALA A 17 15.96 -8.81 8.08
C ALA A 17 16.88 -8.27 9.20
N ARG A 18 17.73 -7.29 8.87
CA ARG A 18 18.62 -6.63 9.86
C ARG A 18 17.86 -5.85 10.92
N LEU A 19 16.76 -5.21 10.52
CA LEU A 19 15.86 -4.52 11.44
C LEU A 19 15.26 -5.52 12.43
N LYS A 20 14.71 -6.64 11.94
CA LYS A 20 14.14 -7.69 12.79
C LYS A 20 15.18 -8.26 13.76
N GLU A 21 16.40 -8.51 13.31
CA GLU A 21 17.51 -8.96 14.17
C GLU A 21 17.85 -7.92 15.26
N SER A 22 17.98 -6.64 14.89
CA SER A 22 18.29 -5.55 15.82
C SER A 22 17.20 -5.34 16.87
N LEU A 23 15.96 -5.69 16.54
CA LEU A 23 14.81 -5.56 17.42
C LEU A 23 14.56 -6.82 18.27
N SER A 24 15.20 -7.96 17.96
CA SER A 24 14.97 -9.26 18.59
C SER A 24 15.12 -9.29 20.12
N LYS A 25 15.92 -8.38 20.69
CA LYS A 25 16.18 -8.28 22.14
C LYS A 25 15.18 -7.39 22.88
N ARG A 26 14.25 -6.74 22.17
CA ARG A 26 13.25 -5.83 22.75
C ARG A 26 11.99 -6.62 23.10
N ARG A 27 11.60 -6.62 24.38
CA ARG A 27 10.47 -7.43 24.89
C ARG A 27 9.08 -6.86 24.57
N THR A 28 8.99 -5.57 24.24
CA THR A 28 7.73 -4.85 24.03
C THR A 28 7.73 -4.16 22.67
N LEU A 29 7.90 -4.94 21.62
CA LEU A 29 7.86 -4.41 20.25
C LEU A 29 7.09 -5.34 19.33
N PHE A 30 6.16 -4.74 18.59
CA PHE A 30 5.47 -5.40 17.50
C PHE A 30 6.18 -5.07 16.18
N TYR A 31 6.58 -6.10 15.43
CA TYR A 31 7.20 -5.95 14.11
C TYR A 31 6.20 -6.31 13.02
N ALA A 32 5.80 -5.33 12.21
CA ALA A 32 4.96 -5.52 11.04
C ALA A 32 5.81 -5.57 9.77
N ASN A 33 5.77 -6.68 9.03
CA ASN A 33 6.47 -6.80 7.75
C ASN A 33 5.63 -6.20 6.61
N VAL A 34 5.60 -4.86 6.54
CA VAL A 34 4.79 -4.14 5.55
C VAL A 34 5.25 -4.39 4.11
N TYR A 35 6.53 -4.74 3.90
CA TYR A 35 7.03 -5.10 2.56
C TYR A 35 6.34 -6.35 2.03
N ASP A 36 6.27 -7.40 2.83
CA ASP A 36 5.66 -8.67 2.45
C ASP A 36 4.14 -8.52 2.27
N LEU A 37 3.48 -7.80 3.20
CA LEU A 37 2.06 -7.50 3.09
C LEU A 37 1.72 -6.70 1.82
N ARG A 38 2.51 -5.68 1.47
CA ARG A 38 2.22 -4.88 0.28
C ARG A 38 2.66 -5.58 -1.01
N HIS A 39 3.87 -6.12 -1.04
CA HIS A 39 4.42 -6.71 -2.26
C HIS A 39 3.85 -8.10 -2.50
N GLY A 40 3.95 -8.99 -1.51
CA GLY A 40 3.55 -10.39 -1.60
C GLY A 40 2.03 -10.58 -1.60
N ASP A 41 1.29 -9.90 -0.72
CA ASP A 41 -0.16 -10.11 -0.63
C ASP A 41 -0.93 -9.20 -1.60
N LEU A 42 -0.71 -7.89 -1.56
CA LEU A 42 -1.54 -6.93 -2.29
C LEU A 42 -1.11 -6.73 -3.77
N ILE A 43 0.15 -6.39 -4.02
CA ILE A 43 0.62 -6.01 -5.37
C ILE A 43 0.62 -7.20 -6.31
N VAL A 44 1.03 -8.38 -5.85
CA VAL A 44 1.03 -9.60 -6.67
C VAL A 44 -0.41 -10.07 -6.95
N ASN A 45 -1.32 -9.99 -5.97
CA ASN A 45 -2.70 -10.51 -6.09
C ASN A 45 -3.75 -9.39 -6.27
N TYR A 46 -3.36 -8.24 -6.82
CA TYR A 46 -4.22 -7.04 -6.88
C TYR A 46 -5.61 -7.30 -7.50
N ASN A 47 -5.70 -8.21 -8.46
CA ASN A 47 -6.96 -8.60 -9.11
C ASN A 47 -7.96 -9.23 -8.13
N GLU A 48 -7.49 -9.98 -7.13
CA GLU A 48 -8.36 -10.62 -6.12
C GLU A 48 -9.06 -9.60 -5.22
N PHE A 49 -8.45 -8.44 -5.05
CA PHE A 49 -8.99 -7.32 -4.28
C PHE A 49 -9.78 -6.33 -5.16
N GLY A 50 -10.03 -6.67 -6.42
CA GLY A 50 -10.86 -5.88 -7.32
C GLY A 50 -10.15 -4.67 -7.96
N PHE A 51 -8.82 -4.58 -7.85
CA PHE A 51 -8.01 -3.63 -8.61
C PHE A 51 -7.86 -4.11 -10.07
N ARG A 52 -7.74 -3.17 -11.00
CA ARG A 52 -7.46 -3.43 -12.42
C ARG A 52 -5.98 -3.36 -12.76
N THR A 53 -5.18 -2.64 -11.97
CA THR A 53 -3.75 -2.47 -12.23
C THR A 53 -2.97 -2.17 -10.96
N ALA A 54 -1.78 -2.78 -10.88
CA ALA A 54 -0.73 -2.46 -9.92
C ALA A 54 0.51 -1.81 -10.57
N CYS A 55 0.47 -1.54 -11.87
CA CYS A 55 1.61 -1.00 -12.64
C CYS A 55 1.34 0.38 -13.24
N GLU A 56 0.17 0.96 -12.95
CA GLU A 56 -0.22 2.28 -13.42
C GLU A 56 -0.75 3.10 -12.25
N ALA A 57 -0.18 4.29 -12.08
CA ALA A 57 -0.65 5.25 -11.10
C ALA A 57 -1.93 5.92 -11.60
N CYS A 58 -2.85 6.23 -10.69
CA CYS A 58 -4.08 6.94 -11.05
C CYS A 58 -3.83 8.42 -11.40
N CYS A 59 -2.89 9.06 -10.72
CA CYS A 59 -2.54 10.46 -10.96
C CYS A 59 -1.32 10.58 -11.88
N GLY A 60 -1.47 11.40 -12.93
CA GLY A 60 -0.47 11.63 -13.97
C GLY A 60 -1.06 11.41 -15.36
N THR A 61 -0.28 11.73 -16.40
CA THR A 61 -0.65 11.41 -17.78
C THR A 61 -0.74 9.89 -17.93
N GLU A 62 -1.80 9.38 -18.56
CA GLU A 62 -2.01 7.94 -18.80
C GLU A 62 -0.71 7.28 -19.35
N GLY A 63 -0.25 6.23 -18.68
CA GLY A 63 1.01 5.53 -19.01
C GLY A 63 1.70 4.90 -17.79
N ARG A 64 2.58 3.90 -18.03
CA ARG A 64 3.43 3.21 -17.03
C ARG A 64 4.04 4.22 -16.05
N LEU A 65 3.82 4.09 -14.74
CA LEU A 65 4.48 4.78 -13.59
C LEU A 65 5.40 6.00 -13.91
N ALA A 66 4.99 6.93 -14.77
CA ALA A 66 5.90 7.88 -15.41
C ALA A 66 5.47 9.31 -15.10
N ARG A 67 5.82 9.77 -13.90
CA ARG A 67 6.40 11.09 -13.67
C ARG A 67 6.70 11.30 -12.19
N ILE A 68 7.86 11.88 -11.91
CA ILE A 68 8.27 12.45 -10.61
C ILE A 68 7.51 13.77 -10.33
N LEU A 69 6.46 14.09 -11.10
CA LEU A 69 5.68 15.30 -10.87
C LEU A 69 4.62 15.02 -9.81
N THR A 70 4.70 15.70 -8.67
CA THR A 70 3.67 15.71 -7.63
C THR A 70 2.31 15.98 -8.26
N CYS A 71 1.29 15.24 -7.83
CA CYS A 71 -0.09 15.49 -8.21
C CYS A 71 -0.48 16.92 -7.84
N GLY A 72 -0.91 17.70 -8.83
CA GLY A 72 -1.36 19.07 -8.62
C GLY A 72 -2.68 19.34 -9.33
N PRO A 73 -3.20 20.57 -9.23
CA PRO A 73 -4.49 20.95 -9.81
C PRO A 73 -4.63 20.69 -11.32
N THR A 74 -3.50 20.62 -12.04
CA THR A 74 -3.44 20.40 -13.49
C THR A 74 -3.13 18.96 -13.88
N SER A 75 -3.00 18.04 -12.93
CA SER A 75 -2.74 16.63 -13.22
C SER A 75 -3.98 15.96 -13.82
N SER A 76 -3.79 15.13 -14.84
CA SER A 76 -4.82 14.18 -15.26
C SER A 76 -4.98 13.06 -14.23
N LEU A 77 -6.21 12.58 -14.10
CA LEU A 77 -6.59 11.54 -13.15
C LEU A 77 -7.29 10.40 -13.89
N CYS A 78 -7.10 9.19 -13.39
CA CYS A 78 -7.85 8.01 -13.84
C CYS A 78 -9.36 8.16 -13.53
N LYS A 79 -10.20 7.46 -14.30
CA LYS A 79 -11.67 7.52 -14.15
C LYS A 79 -12.17 6.92 -12.83
N ASP A 80 -11.50 5.88 -12.33
CA ASP A 80 -11.91 5.18 -11.12
C ASP A 80 -10.69 4.88 -10.24
N ARG A 81 -10.51 5.71 -9.20
CA ARG A 81 -9.38 5.63 -8.26
C ARG A 81 -9.35 4.31 -7.48
N SER A 82 -10.52 3.69 -7.27
CA SER A 82 -10.64 2.43 -6.53
C SER A 82 -10.06 1.22 -7.29
N LYS A 83 -9.79 1.38 -8.59
CA LYS A 83 -9.27 0.31 -9.46
C LYS A 83 -7.76 0.33 -9.64
N HIS A 84 -7.05 1.27 -9.01
CA HIS A 84 -5.60 1.37 -9.07
C HIS A 84 -4.99 1.09 -7.70
N VAL A 85 -3.95 0.26 -7.64
CA VAL A 85 -3.19 0.05 -6.38
C VAL A 85 -2.43 1.32 -5.99
N PHE A 86 -1.99 2.12 -6.95
CA PHE A 86 -1.15 3.28 -6.73
C PHE A 86 -1.85 4.59 -7.07
N TRP A 87 -1.77 5.57 -6.16
CA TRP A 87 -2.18 6.94 -6.44
C TRP A 87 -1.16 7.63 -7.36
N ASN A 88 0.11 7.55 -6.98
CA ASN A 88 1.26 8.00 -7.77
C ASN A 88 2.34 6.89 -7.73
N PRO A 89 3.46 7.00 -8.46
CA PRO A 89 4.46 5.92 -8.54
C PRO A 89 5.07 5.44 -7.22
N TYR A 90 4.88 6.17 -6.13
CA TYR A 90 5.45 5.88 -4.82
C TYR A 90 4.40 5.56 -3.75
N HIS A 91 3.19 6.11 -3.87
CA HIS A 91 2.19 6.07 -2.82
C HIS A 91 1.01 5.16 -3.22
N PRO A 92 0.56 4.27 -2.32
CA PRO A 92 -0.66 3.49 -2.55
C PRO A 92 -1.89 4.40 -2.62
N SER A 93 -2.90 3.97 -3.38
CA SER A 93 -4.22 4.59 -3.37
C SER A 93 -4.90 4.40 -2.02
N GLU A 94 -5.93 5.20 -1.75
CA GLU A 94 -6.74 5.05 -0.54
C GLU A 94 -7.33 3.63 -0.44
N ALA A 95 -7.90 3.11 -1.53
CA ALA A 95 -8.40 1.73 -1.60
C ALA A 95 -7.32 0.69 -1.27
N ALA A 96 -6.09 0.86 -1.78
CA ALA A 96 -4.98 -0.04 -1.45
C ALA A 96 -4.55 0.04 0.02
N LYS A 97 -4.62 1.22 0.64
CA LYS A 97 -4.42 1.38 2.09
C LYS A 97 -5.50 0.61 2.87
N LEU A 98 -6.77 0.80 2.53
CA LEU A 98 -7.91 0.11 3.17
C LEU A 98 -7.73 -1.42 3.14
N ILE A 99 -7.45 -1.98 1.96
CA ILE A 99 -7.22 -3.41 1.81
C ILE A 99 -6.01 -3.88 2.63
N SER A 100 -4.92 -3.11 2.66
CA SER A 100 -3.73 -3.45 3.45
C SER A 100 -4.05 -3.55 4.95
N TYR A 101 -4.88 -2.64 5.47
CA TYR A 101 -5.32 -2.68 6.87
C TYR A 101 -6.19 -3.90 7.15
N ILE A 102 -7.12 -4.23 6.25
CA ILE A 102 -7.96 -5.43 6.38
C ILE A 102 -7.12 -6.72 6.39
N ILE A 103 -6.10 -6.81 5.53
CA ILE A 103 -5.17 -7.96 5.51
C ILE A 103 -4.41 -8.02 6.85
N ALA A 104 -3.86 -6.90 7.31
CA ALA A 104 -3.12 -6.83 8.56
C ALA A 104 -3.99 -7.25 9.75
N ASP A 105 -5.21 -6.73 9.84
CA ASP A 105 -6.15 -7.03 10.90
C ASP A 105 -6.49 -8.54 10.96
N LYS A 106 -6.75 -9.15 9.80
CA LYS A 106 -6.93 -10.60 9.69
C LYS A 106 -5.70 -11.38 10.15
N LEU A 107 -4.48 -10.91 9.85
CA LEU A 107 -3.24 -11.57 10.28
C LEU A 107 -2.99 -11.44 11.80
N LEU A 108 -3.38 -10.31 12.39
CA LEU A 108 -3.15 -10.02 13.82
C LEU A 108 -4.19 -10.67 14.72
N TYR A 109 -5.46 -10.62 14.32
CA TYR A 109 -6.60 -10.97 15.18
C TYR A 109 -7.43 -12.13 14.64
N GLY A 110 -7.12 -12.65 13.44
CA GLY A 110 -7.87 -13.75 12.84
C GLY A 110 -9.30 -13.39 12.41
N MET A 111 -9.61 -12.09 12.28
CA MET A 111 -10.96 -11.61 12.05
C MET A 111 -11.46 -11.83 10.62
N SER A 112 -12.78 -11.93 10.47
CA SER A 112 -13.44 -12.01 9.16
C SER A 112 -13.40 -10.66 8.45
N LEU A 113 -13.36 -10.66 7.11
CA LEU A 113 -13.36 -9.45 6.27
C LEU A 113 -14.50 -8.47 6.60
N ARG A 114 -15.65 -8.95 7.08
CA ARG A 114 -16.77 -8.09 7.48
C ARG A 114 -16.44 -7.31 8.75
N THR A 115 -15.85 -7.94 9.76
CA THR A 115 -15.54 -7.32 11.05
C THR A 115 -14.48 -6.22 10.90
N ALA A 116 -13.42 -6.50 10.14
CA ALA A 116 -12.34 -5.55 9.88
C ALA A 116 -12.83 -4.27 9.17
N VAL A 117 -13.81 -4.39 8.26
CA VAL A 117 -14.39 -3.23 7.55
C VAL A 117 -15.23 -2.37 8.51
N TYR A 118 -15.98 -2.96 9.44
CA TYR A 118 -16.76 -2.20 10.43
C TYR A 118 -15.86 -1.43 11.40
N ASP A 119 -14.85 -2.07 11.98
CA ASP A 119 -13.93 -1.42 12.92
C ASP A 119 -13.12 -0.30 12.25
N MET A 120 -12.80 -0.46 10.96
CA MET A 120 -12.06 0.54 10.19
C MET A 120 -12.89 1.79 9.87
N VAL A 121 -14.20 1.62 9.61
CA VAL A 121 -15.13 2.74 9.39
C VAL A 121 -15.38 3.53 10.68
N ASP A 122 -15.34 2.86 11.84
CA ASP A 122 -15.50 3.53 13.14
C ASP A 122 -14.21 4.22 13.64
N THR A 123 -13.04 3.76 13.20
CA THR A 123 -11.74 4.31 13.62
C THR A 123 -11.26 5.46 12.72
N ILE A 124 -11.67 5.49 11.46
CA ILE A 124 -11.38 6.62 10.56
C ILE A 124 -12.50 7.64 10.72
N SER A 125 -12.27 8.67 11.54
CA SER A 125 -13.06 9.89 11.40
C SER A 125 -12.93 10.36 9.95
N LEU A 126 -14.06 10.59 9.28
CA LEU A 126 -14.10 11.14 7.92
C LEU A 126 -13.34 12.48 7.80
N ASP A 127 -13.02 13.11 8.93
CA ASP A 127 -12.23 14.33 9.01
C ASP A 127 -10.74 14.13 8.66
N ASP A 128 -10.16 12.96 8.88
CA ASP A 128 -8.73 12.69 8.57
C ASP A 128 -8.48 12.41 7.07
N ILE A 129 -9.55 12.24 6.28
CA ILE A 129 -9.47 11.96 4.83
C ILE A 129 -9.27 13.26 4.02
N PHE A 130 -9.60 14.44 4.56
CA PHE A 130 -9.60 15.70 3.81
C PHE A 130 -8.36 16.60 3.99
N GLU A 131 -7.38 16.24 4.83
CA GLU A 131 -6.20 17.08 5.12
C GLU A 131 -4.91 16.70 4.36
N LEU A 132 -4.96 15.89 3.29
CA LEU A 132 -3.79 15.58 2.45
C LEU A 132 -4.04 15.66 0.94
#